data_AF-A0A2G1Z7R9-F1
#
_entry.id   AF-A0A2G1Z7R9-F1
#
_cell.length_a   1.000
_cell.length_b   1.000
_cell.length_c   1.000
_cell.angle_alpha   90.00
_cell.angle_beta   90.00
_cell.angle_gamma   90.00
#
_symmetry.space_group_name_H-M   'P 1'
#
loop_
_entity.id
_entity.type
_entity.pdbx_description
1 polymer ?
#
loop_
_entity_poly.entity_id
_entity_poly.type
_entity_poly.pdbx_seq_one_letter_code
_entity_poly.pdbx_strand_id
1 'polypeptide(L)'
;MDQLTQFAPLILIGVVFYFLLIRPQQKKAKNHRAMIDAVRRGDQVVTQGGIMGKVTKVRDDNVIQVEVAPDVRIDVIKSTLADVKSKSEPAPAKAADSKDDKADDNSSAIKKLFKK
;
A
#
# COMPACT_ATOMS: atom_id res chain seq x y z
N MET A 1 42.18 -18.92 -3.82
CA MET A 1 40.83 -19.27 -3.32
C MET A 1 40.30 -18.24 -2.30
N ASP A 2 41.13 -17.39 -1.68
CA ASP A 2 40.71 -16.47 -0.60
C ASP A 2 39.99 -15.16 -1.00
N GLN A 3 40.00 -14.76 -2.28
CA GLN A 3 39.35 -13.50 -2.68
C GLN A 3 37.82 -13.59 -2.60
N LEU A 4 37.23 -14.75 -2.92
CA LEU A 4 35.78 -14.97 -2.79
C LEU A 4 35.31 -14.91 -1.33
N THR A 5 36.10 -15.41 -0.40
CA THR A 5 35.82 -15.36 1.04
C THR A 5 35.93 -13.94 1.60
N GLN A 6 36.84 -13.12 1.07
CA GLN A 6 36.95 -11.72 1.45
C GLN A 6 35.76 -10.86 0.96
N PHE A 7 35.19 -11.17 -0.21
CA PHE A 7 33.99 -10.50 -0.71
C PHE A 7 32.68 -11.12 -0.20
N ALA A 8 32.72 -12.28 0.47
CA ALA A 8 31.53 -12.95 0.98
C ALA A 8 30.65 -12.08 1.90
N PRO A 9 31.20 -11.28 2.86
CA PRO A 9 30.40 -10.39 3.69
C PRO A 9 29.72 -9.28 2.87
N LEU A 10 30.42 -8.75 1.87
CA LEU A 10 29.92 -7.67 1.01
C LEU A 10 28.80 -8.17 0.09
N ILE A 11 28.97 -9.36 -0.50
CA ILE A 11 27.97 -10.02 -1.34
C ILE A 11 26.73 -10.37 -0.50
N LEU A 12 26.91 -10.89 0.72
CA LEU A 12 25.81 -11.26 1.61
C LEU A 12 24.95 -10.04 1.98
N ILE A 13 25.58 -8.92 2.36
CA ILE A 13 24.88 -7.66 2.63
C ILE A 13 24.18 -7.16 1.37
N GLY A 14 24.85 -7.19 0.21
CA GLY A 14 24.28 -6.80 -1.07
C GLY A 14 23.03 -7.59 -1.43
N VAL A 15 23.06 -8.91 -1.23
CA VAL A 15 21.91 -9.80 -1.46
C VAL A 15 20.75 -9.51 -0.50
N VAL A 16 21.04 -9.31 0.79
CA VAL A 16 20.01 -8.99 1.79
C VAL A 16 19.35 -7.64 1.49
N PHE A 17 20.12 -6.59 1.22
CA PHE A 17 19.58 -5.26 0.86
C PHE A 17 18.84 -5.29 -0.48
N TYR A 18 19.36 -5.99 -1.50
CA TYR A 18 18.68 -6.17 -2.77
C TYR A 18 17.30 -6.81 -2.57
N PHE A 19 17.23 -7.89 -1.79
CA PHE A 19 15.98 -8.59 -1.54
C PHE A 19 15.01 -7.76 -0.69
N LEU A 20 15.52 -7.02 0.30
CA LEU A 20 14.72 -6.15 1.17
C LEU A 20 14.21 -4.89 0.48
N LEU A 21 14.89 -4.32 -0.53
CA LEU A 21 14.44 -3.10 -1.22
C LEU A 21 13.58 -3.40 -2.46
N ILE A 22 13.94 -4.40 -3.27
CA ILE A 22 13.22 -4.69 -4.51
C ILE A 22 11.85 -5.31 -4.25
N ARG A 23 11.74 -6.20 -3.26
CA ARG A 23 10.47 -6.83 -2.92
C ARG A 23 9.40 -5.83 -2.46
N PRO A 24 9.66 -4.89 -1.53
CA PRO A 24 8.65 -3.90 -1.15
C PRO A 24 8.37 -2.90 -2.27
N GLN A 25 9.36 -2.54 -3.10
CA GLN A 25 9.13 -1.62 -4.21
C GLN A 25 8.19 -2.22 -5.26
N GLN A 26 8.39 -3.49 -5.63
CA GLN A 26 7.47 -4.21 -6.51
C GLN A 26 6.07 -4.29 -5.91
N LYS A 27 5.94 -4.50 -4.60
CA LYS A 27 4.64 -4.54 -3.91
C LYS A 27 3.94 -3.17 -3.98
N LYS A 28 4.66 -2.07 -3.71
CA LYS A 28 4.12 -0.71 -3.84
C LYS A 28 3.67 -0.38 -5.26
N ALA A 29 4.48 -0.72 -6.27
CA ALA A 29 4.14 -0.49 -7.67
C ALA A 29 2.92 -1.31 -8.13
N LYS A 30 2.83 -2.58 -7.71
CA LYS A 30 1.65 -3.43 -7.98
C LYS A 30 0.40 -2.88 -7.30
N ASN A 31 0.50 -2.45 -6.05
CA ASN A 31 -0.63 -1.85 -5.32
C ASN A 31 -1.11 -0.55 -5.99
N HIS A 32 -0.19 0.31 -6.43
CA HIS A 32 -0.55 1.55 -7.11
C HIS A 32 -1.24 1.29 -8.45
N ARG A 33 -0.76 0.32 -9.24
CA ARG A 33 -1.44 -0.12 -10.47
C ARG A 33 -2.83 -0.67 -10.17
N ALA A 34 -2.96 -1.52 -9.16
CA ALA A 34 -4.26 -2.07 -8.75
C ALA A 34 -5.26 -0.99 -8.30
N MET A 35 -4.78 0.05 -7.60
CA MET A 35 -5.60 1.21 -7.22
C MET A 35 -6.11 1.96 -8.45
N ILE A 36 -5.25 2.19 -9.44
CA ILE A 36 -5.59 2.87 -10.70
C ILE A 36 -6.61 2.06 -11.50
N ASP A 37 -6.42 0.74 -11.58
CA ASP A 37 -7.31 -0.17 -12.31
C ASP A 37 -8.67 -0.32 -11.61
N ALA A 38 -8.72 -0.14 -10.29
CA ALA A 38 -9.95 -0.21 -9.50
C ALA A 38 -10.85 1.04 -9.63
N VAL A 39 -10.38 2.12 -10.26
CA VAL A 39 -11.15 3.37 -10.43
C VAL A 39 -12.37 3.14 -11.31
N ARG A 40 -13.54 3.52 -10.80
CA ARG A 40 -14.83 3.43 -11.49
C ARG A 40 -15.49 4.79 -11.64
N ARG A 41 -16.50 4.84 -12.51
CA ARG A 41 -17.37 6.01 -12.63
C ARG A 41 -18.12 6.20 -11.31
N GLY A 42 -18.14 7.43 -10.81
CA GLY A 42 -18.78 7.79 -9.56
C GLY A 42 -17.84 7.85 -8.35
N ASP A 43 -16.58 7.41 -8.48
CA ASP A 43 -15.61 7.48 -7.41
C ASP A 43 -15.13 8.92 -7.19
N GLN A 44 -14.86 9.25 -5.92
CA GLN A 44 -14.19 10.50 -5.56
C GLN A 44 -12.69 10.26 -5.66
N VAL A 45 -11.99 11.06 -6.46
CA VAL A 45 -10.55 10.91 -6.68
C VAL A 45 -9.81 12.15 -6.24
N VAL A 46 -8.59 11.94 -5.75
CA VAL A 46 -7.64 13.00 -5.43
C VAL A 46 -6.42 12.83 -6.31
N THR A 47 -6.11 13.86 -7.08
CA THR A 47 -4.90 13.91 -7.91
C THR A 47 -3.70 14.32 -7.06
N GLN A 48 -2.48 13.99 -7.51
CA GLN A 48 -1.24 14.41 -6.85
C GLN A 48 -1.07 15.95 -6.77
N GLY A 49 -1.80 16.72 -7.57
CA GLY A 49 -1.83 18.19 -7.51
C GLY A 49 -2.80 18.76 -6.47
N GLY A 50 -3.45 17.92 -5.65
CA GLY A 50 -4.43 18.36 -4.64
C GLY A 50 -5.83 18.62 -5.18
N ILE A 51 -6.08 18.37 -6.48
CA ILE A 51 -7.41 18.52 -7.08
C ILE A 51 -8.25 17.32 -6.66
N MET A 52 -9.42 17.60 -6.08
CA MET A 52 -10.43 16.59 -5.73
C MET A 52 -11.63 16.73 -6.64
N GLY A 53 -12.19 15.61 -7.08
CA GLY A 53 -13.38 15.61 -7.92
C GLY A 53 -14.00 14.24 -8.06
N LYS A 54 -15.10 14.16 -8.82
CA LYS A 54 -15.83 12.92 -9.07
C LYS A 54 -15.56 12.41 -10.46
N VAL A 55 -15.28 11.11 -10.60
CA VAL A 55 -15.07 10.48 -11.91
C VAL A 55 -16.41 10.41 -12.65
N THR A 56 -16.51 11.07 -13.80
CA THR A 56 -17.72 11.04 -14.65
C THR A 56 -17.60 9.99 -15.74
N LYS A 57 -16.40 9.83 -16.31
CA LYS A 57 -16.13 8.87 -17.37
C LYS A 57 -14.72 8.31 -17.25
N VAL A 58 -14.60 7.01 -17.47
CA VAL A 58 -13.31 6.32 -17.61
C VAL A 58 -13.09 6.06 -19.10
N ARG A 59 -11.95 6.50 -19.65
CA ARG A 59 -11.50 6.15 -20.99
C ARG A 59 -10.45 5.04 -20.92
N ASP A 60 -10.25 4.36 -22.05
CA ASP A 60 -9.34 3.21 -22.17
C ASP A 60 -7.87 3.65 -22.28
N ASP A 61 -7.60 4.89 -22.68
CA ASP A 61 -6.25 5.44 -22.91
C ASP A 61 -5.54 5.93 -21.63
N ASN A 62 -5.77 5.31 -20.48
CA ASN A 62 -5.28 5.77 -19.17
C ASN A 62 -5.70 7.20 -18.78
N VAL A 63 -6.73 7.74 -19.42
CA VAL A 63 -7.33 9.05 -19.11
C VAL A 63 -8.70 8.85 -18.47
N ILE A 64 -9.00 9.65 -17.45
CA ILE A 64 -10.31 9.74 -16.82
C ILE A 64 -10.81 11.17 -16.86
N GLN A 65 -12.12 11.32 -17.01
CA GLN A 65 -12.78 12.60 -16.92
C GLN A 65 -13.24 12.81 -15.48
N VAL A 66 -12.76 13.88 -14.85
CA VAL A 66 -13.07 14.25 -13.48
C VAL A 66 -13.84 15.56 -13.49
N GLU A 67 -14.96 15.58 -12.78
CA GLU A 67 -15.73 16.79 -12.53
C GLU A 67 -15.28 17.40 -11.21
N VAL A 68 -14.80 18.64 -11.28
CA VAL A 68 -14.23 19.39 -10.15
C VAL A 68 -15.22 20.44 -9.64
N ALA A 69 -16.02 21.00 -10.54
CA ALA A 69 -17.06 21.97 -10.26
C ALA A 69 -18.24 21.76 -11.24
N PRO A 70 -19.42 22.34 -10.97
CA PRO A 70 -20.56 22.27 -11.90
C PRO A 70 -20.14 22.74 -13.30
N ASP A 71 -20.43 21.93 -14.32
CA ASP A 71 -20.04 22.12 -15.72
C ASP A 71 -18.54 22.16 -16.04
N VAL A 72 -17.65 22.01 -15.05
CA VAL A 72 -16.20 21.95 -15.25
C VAL A 72 -15.73 20.50 -15.19
N ARG A 73 -15.42 19.95 -16.36
CA ARG A 73 -14.86 18.60 -16.53
C ARG A 73 -13.45 18.71 -17.10
N ILE A 74 -12.51 18.04 -16.45
CA ILE A 74 -11.11 17.97 -16.89
C ILE A 74 -10.72 16.52 -17.17
N ASP A 75 -9.88 16.33 -18.18
CA ASP A 75 -9.27 15.04 -18.49
C ASP A 75 -7.95 14.92 -17.71
N VAL A 76 -7.83 13.86 -16.90
CA VAL A 76 -6.68 13.60 -16.02
C VAL A 76 -6.13 12.21 -16.30
N ILE A 77 -4.82 12.06 -16.27
CA ILE A 77 -4.16 10.77 -16.43
C ILE A 77 -4.33 9.95 -15.15
N LYS A 78 -4.78 8.69 -15.26
CA LYS A 78 -5.01 7.81 -14.10
C LYS A 78 -3.76 7.61 -13.23
N SER A 79 -2.57 7.62 -13.84
CA SER A 79 -1.30 7.46 -13.11
C SER A 79 -0.97 8.62 -12.17
N THR A 80 -1.64 9.77 -12.28
CA THR A 80 -1.44 10.92 -11.39
C THR A 80 -2.44 10.92 -10.23
N LEU A 81 -3.26 9.88 -10.08
CA LEU A 81 -4.13 9.71 -8.94
C LEU A 81 -3.33 9.33 -7.70
N ALA A 82 -3.54 10.07 -6.62
CA ALA A 82 -2.92 9.82 -5.33
C ALA A 82 -3.81 8.93 -4.45
N ASP A 83 -5.12 9.15 -4.49
CA ASP A 83 -6.10 8.42 -3.68
C ASP A 83 -7.45 8.31 -4.40
N VAL A 84 -8.16 7.22 -4.13
CA VAL A 84 -9.46 6.88 -4.73
C VAL A 84 -10.41 6.48 -3.60
N LYS A 85 -11.37 7.35 -3.31
CA LYS A 85 -12.45 7.10 -2.35
C LYS A 85 -13.72 6.70 -3.10
N SER A 86 -13.97 5.40 -3.17
CA SER A 86 -15.25 4.88 -3.66
C SER A 86 -16.34 5.11 -2.61
N LYS A 87 -17.46 5.76 -2.99
CA LYS A 87 -18.63 5.95 -2.11
C LYS A 87 -19.43 4.65 -1.88
N SER A 88 -18.82 3.48 -2.08
CA SER A 88 -19.40 2.17 -1.82
C SER A 88 -18.43 1.37 -0.95
N GLU A 89 -18.33 1.76 0.30
CA GLU A 89 -17.72 0.95 1.36
C GLU A 89 -18.75 -0.10 1.79
N PRO A 90 -18.44 -1.39 1.92
CA PRO A 90 -19.03 -2.13 3.02
C PRO A 90 -18.28 -1.67 4.27
N ALA A 91 -18.93 -0.86 5.08
CA ALA A 91 -18.43 -0.45 6.39
C ALA A 91 -17.81 -1.66 7.15
N PRO A 92 -16.59 -1.59 7.69
CA PRO A 92 -16.28 -2.37 8.85
C PRO A 92 -16.93 -1.65 10.05
N ALA A 93 -17.82 -2.37 10.72
CA ALA A 93 -18.44 -1.97 11.96
C ALA A 93 -17.42 -1.40 12.96
N LYS A 94 -17.83 -0.39 13.73
CA LYS A 94 -17.21 -0.06 15.02
C LYS A 94 -17.02 -1.35 15.84
N ALA A 95 -15.79 -1.65 16.23
CA ALA A 95 -15.48 -2.30 17.49
C ALA A 95 -14.15 -1.73 17.99
N ALA A 96 -14.22 -1.10 19.16
CA ALA A 96 -13.08 -0.76 19.99
C ALA A 96 -12.52 -2.02 20.67
N ASP A 97 -11.31 -1.88 21.21
CA ASP A 97 -10.57 -2.79 22.10
C ASP A 97 -10.02 -4.08 21.45
N SER A 98 -8.72 -4.36 21.46
CA SER A 98 -7.79 -4.36 22.60
C SER A 98 -6.37 -4.03 22.09
N LYS A 99 -5.60 -3.14 22.72
CA LYS A 99 -4.67 -3.47 23.82
C LYS A 99 -4.10 -4.89 23.66
N ASP A 100 -2.90 -4.99 23.08
CA ASP A 100 -1.81 -5.88 23.52
C ASP A 100 -0.67 -5.82 22.50
N ASP A 101 0.33 -4.99 22.79
CA ASP A 101 1.69 -5.15 22.29
C ASP A 101 2.65 -4.60 23.35
N LYS A 102 2.63 -5.27 24.51
CA LYS A 102 3.74 -5.26 25.47
C LYS A 102 3.84 -6.62 26.17
N ALA A 103 5.03 -7.19 26.01
CA ALA A 103 5.78 -7.88 27.05
C ALA A 103 5.57 -9.40 27.23
N ASP A 104 6.70 -10.10 27.10
CA ASP A 104 7.13 -11.22 27.95
C ASP A 104 6.92 -12.67 27.46
N ASP A 105 7.74 -13.02 26.47
CA ASP A 105 8.14 -14.38 26.06
C ASP A 105 9.00 -15.10 27.13
N ASN A 106 8.50 -15.29 28.35
CA ASN A 106 9.17 -16.18 29.33
C ASN A 106 8.24 -16.92 30.33
N SER A 107 6.98 -17.17 29.97
CA SER A 107 6.07 -17.95 30.82
C SER A 107 6.25 -19.48 30.69
N SER A 108 7.01 -19.96 29.70
CA SER A 108 7.16 -21.42 29.47
C SER A 108 8.09 -22.11 30.47
N ALA A 109 9.01 -21.38 31.10
CA ALA A 109 9.93 -21.92 32.10
C ALA A 109 9.29 -22.05 33.50
N ILE A 110 8.45 -21.09 33.90
CA ILE A 110 7.84 -21.04 35.24
C ILE A 110 6.77 -22.13 35.40
N LYS A 111 6.03 -22.44 34.32
CA LYS A 111 4.95 -23.45 34.35
C LYS A 111 5.45 -24.89 34.53
N LYS A 112 6.72 -25.16 34.19
CA LYS A 112 7.37 -26.47 34.40
C LYS A 112 7.92 -26.66 35.82
N LEU A 113 8.14 -25.59 36.58
CA LEU A 113 8.66 -25.68 37.95
C LEU A 113 7.58 -25.91 39.01
N PHE A 114 6.33 -25.51 38.77
CA PHE A 114 5.25 -25.60 39.76
C PHE A 114 4.34 -26.84 39.61
N LYS A 115 4.68 -27.77 38.72
CA LYS A 115 3.93 -29.02 38.52
C LYS A 115 4.78 -30.25 38.86
N LYS A 116 5.24 -30.30 40.11
CA LYS A 116 5.69 -31.52 40.78
C LYS A 116 5.13 -31.56 42.20
#